data_AF-A0A9D3M4U1-F1
#
_entry.id   AF-A0A9D3M4U1-F1
#
_cell.length_a   1.000
_cell.length_b   1.000
_cell.length_c   1.000
_cell.angle_alpha   90.00
_cell.angle_beta   90.00
_cell.angle_gamma   90.00
#
_symmetry.space_group_name_H-M   'P 1'
#
loop_
_entity.id
_entity.type
_entity.pdbx_description
1 polymer ?
#
loop_
_entity_poly.entity_id
_entity_poly.type
_entity_poly.pdbx_seq_one_letter_code
_entity_poly.pdbx_strand_id
1 'polypeptide(L)'
;MLEEELEYNDSWIVQFNYSLQENLSKEERRRGWKIYCHCAYGKFRCGNCSKDWPSARVTLLFHYRLRSEAARGTVIMRPFRQACRGCSGNFQLPGFSMEEVEKVLLKLIGKIKKNCYGEEEEDNSDSCSPEKVRTKPHESSLCEACSQGICCVED
;
A
#
# COMPACT_ATOMS: atom_id res chain seq x y z
N MET A 1 -30.28 -0.72 -12.12
CA MET A 1 -28.97 -1.02 -11.54
C MET A 1 -27.98 -0.33 -12.45
N LEU A 2 -27.73 0.95 -12.20
CA LEU A 2 -26.92 1.80 -13.06
C LEU A 2 -25.47 1.54 -12.66
N GLU A 3 -24.69 1.01 -13.60
CA GLU A 3 -23.23 1.09 -13.54
C GLU A 3 -22.90 2.58 -13.62
N GLU A 4 -22.49 3.18 -12.51
CA GLU A 4 -21.86 4.50 -12.53
C GLU A 4 -20.51 4.34 -13.25
N GLU A 5 -20.54 4.42 -14.58
CA GLU A 5 -19.36 4.68 -15.37
C GLU A 5 -18.74 5.99 -14.85
N LEU A 6 -17.59 5.88 -14.20
CA LEU A 6 -16.81 7.04 -13.77
C LEU A 6 -16.61 7.94 -14.99
N GLU A 7 -16.94 9.23 -14.90
CA GLU A 7 -16.91 10.21 -16.01
C GLU A 7 -15.51 10.42 -16.64
N TYR A 8 -14.48 9.73 -16.16
CA TYR A 8 -13.09 9.90 -16.59
C TYR A 8 -12.68 8.74 -17.50
N ASN A 9 -12.41 9.08 -18.77
CA ASN A 9 -11.93 8.13 -19.78
C ASN A 9 -10.41 7.82 -19.64
N ASP A 10 -9.86 7.94 -18.43
CA ASP A 10 -8.43 7.78 -18.17
C ASP A 10 -8.05 6.32 -17.91
N SER A 11 -6.99 5.86 -18.57
CA SER A 11 -6.45 4.52 -18.34
C SER A 11 -5.42 4.53 -17.21
N TRP A 12 -5.60 3.66 -16.21
CA TRP A 12 -4.66 3.47 -15.11
C TRP A 12 -3.90 2.15 -15.24
N ILE A 13 -2.57 2.23 -15.11
CA ILE A 13 -1.71 1.04 -15.00
C ILE A 13 -1.16 0.89 -13.58
N VAL A 14 -1.12 -0.34 -13.08
CA VAL A 14 -0.51 -0.68 -11.79
C VAL A 14 0.74 -1.52 -12.04
N GLN A 15 1.85 -1.09 -11.47
CA GLN A 15 3.15 -1.75 -11.57
C GLN A 15 3.72 -2.04 -10.18
N PHE A 16 4.60 -3.02 -10.09
CA PHE A 16 5.28 -3.39 -8.85
C PHE A 16 6.74 -2.97 -8.92
N ASN A 17 7.24 -2.35 -7.86
CA ASN A 17 8.66 -2.08 -7.70
C ASN A 17 9.10 -2.35 -6.25
N TYR A 18 9.84 -3.44 -6.04
CA TYR A 18 10.29 -3.84 -4.70
C TYR A 18 11.45 -3.01 -4.13
N SER A 19 12.01 -2.08 -4.91
CA SER A 19 13.02 -1.12 -4.45
C SER A 19 12.49 0.32 -4.37
N LEU A 20 11.18 0.53 -4.53
CA LEU A 20 10.53 1.83 -4.41
C LEU A 20 10.82 2.46 -3.04
N GLN A 21 11.35 3.68 -3.03
CA GLN A 21 11.64 4.43 -1.80
C GLN A 21 10.45 5.29 -1.40
N GLU A 22 10.28 5.60 -0.12
CA GLU A 22 9.19 6.44 0.38
C GLU A 22 9.31 7.91 -0.05
N ASN A 23 10.51 8.38 -0.39
CA ASN A 23 10.75 9.76 -0.76
C ASN A 23 10.60 9.98 -2.27
N LEU A 24 9.92 11.07 -2.63
CA LEU A 24 9.94 11.64 -3.97
C LEU A 24 10.93 12.80 -4.04
N SER A 25 11.76 12.80 -5.07
CA SER A 25 12.59 13.94 -5.43
C SER A 25 11.75 15.16 -5.83
N LYS A 26 12.37 16.35 -5.81
CA LYS A 26 11.71 17.59 -6.24
C LYS A 26 11.22 17.50 -7.69
N GLU A 27 11.98 16.83 -8.55
CA GLU A 27 11.61 16.65 -9.95
C GLU A 27 10.41 15.71 -10.10
N GLU A 28 10.37 14.60 -9.36
CA GLU A 28 9.23 13.69 -9.41
C GLU A 28 7.94 14.35 -8.92
N ARG A 29 8.00 15.14 -7.85
CA ARG A 29 6.86 15.94 -7.37
C ARG A 29 6.39 16.93 -8.43
N ARG A 30 7.31 17.63 -9.12
CA ARG A 30 6.97 18.53 -10.24
C ARG A 30 6.32 17.79 -11.40
N ARG A 31 6.70 16.52 -11.63
CA ARG A 31 6.09 15.61 -12.62
C ARG A 31 4.76 15.00 -12.15
N GLY A 32 4.18 15.52 -11.07
CA GLY A 32 2.86 15.14 -10.57
C GLY A 32 2.82 13.87 -9.73
N TRP A 33 3.96 13.29 -9.36
CA TRP A 33 4.00 12.12 -8.47
C TRP A 33 3.57 12.48 -7.06
N LYS A 34 2.78 11.57 -6.48
CA LYS A 34 2.26 11.62 -5.13
C LYS A 34 2.54 10.30 -4.43
N ILE A 35 2.62 10.33 -3.11
CA ILE A 35 2.85 9.16 -2.25
C ILE A 35 1.57 8.87 -1.47
N TYR A 36 1.27 7.59 -1.27
CA TYR A 36 0.29 7.13 -0.30
C TYR A 36 0.83 5.87 0.37
N CYS A 37 0.74 5.81 1.69
CA CYS A 37 1.07 4.62 2.47
C CYS A 37 -0.21 4.06 3.08
N HIS A 38 -0.38 2.74 3.00
CA HIS A 38 -1.52 2.04 3.57
C HIS A 38 -1.05 0.83 4.37
N CYS A 39 -1.77 0.51 5.45
CA CYS A 39 -1.49 -0.65 6.28
C CYS A 39 -2.62 -1.67 6.11
N ALA A 40 -2.28 -2.87 5.62
CA ALA A 40 -3.24 -3.94 5.33
C ALA A 40 -2.94 -5.21 6.15
N TYR A 41 -3.92 -6.08 6.29
CA TYR A 41 -3.72 -7.42 6.83
C TYR A 41 -3.15 -8.36 5.78
N GLY A 42 -2.07 -9.07 6.11
CA GLY A 42 -1.47 -10.07 5.22
C GLY A 42 -1.05 -11.33 5.98
N LYS A 43 -0.72 -12.36 5.22
CA LYS A 43 -0.13 -13.59 5.73
C LYS A 43 1.24 -13.78 5.09
N PHE A 44 2.20 -14.22 5.88
CA PHE A 44 3.54 -14.54 5.43
C PHE A 44 3.78 -16.03 5.59
N ARG A 45 4.60 -16.59 4.70
CA ARG A 45 5.11 -17.95 4.77
C ARG A 45 6.63 -17.91 4.73
N CYS A 46 7.29 -18.56 5.69
CA CYS A 46 8.75 -18.66 5.66
C CYS A 46 9.17 -19.70 4.63
N GLY A 47 9.98 -19.32 3.64
CA GLY A 47 10.57 -20.28 2.69
C GLY A 47 11.52 -21.32 3.32
N ASN A 48 12.04 -21.07 4.54
CA ASN A 48 13.02 -21.95 5.18
C ASN A 48 12.40 -22.97 6.16
N CYS A 49 11.49 -22.52 7.04
CA CYS A 49 10.87 -23.39 8.04
C CYS A 49 9.38 -23.70 7.77
N SER A 50 8.85 -23.21 6.64
CA SER A 50 7.45 -23.40 6.22
C SER A 50 6.38 -22.91 7.21
N LYS A 51 6.78 -22.16 8.25
CA LYS A 51 5.84 -21.55 9.19
C LYS A 51 5.09 -20.41 8.52
N ASP A 52 3.79 -20.37 8.77
CA ASP A 52 2.92 -19.27 8.39
C ASP A 52 2.69 -18.36 9.60
N TRP A 53 2.62 -17.05 9.37
CA TRP A 53 2.15 -16.10 10.39
C TRP A 53 1.31 -14.99 9.76
N PRO A 54 0.23 -14.57 10.43
CA PRO A 54 -0.51 -13.40 10.02
C PRO A 54 0.18 -12.12 10.51
N SER A 55 -0.04 -11.02 9.81
CA SER A 55 0.28 -9.67 10.25
C SER A 55 -0.91 -8.77 9.97
N ALA A 56 -1.35 -8.04 11.00
CA ALA A 56 -2.32 -6.97 10.82
C ALA A 56 -1.68 -5.71 10.22
N ARG A 57 -0.35 -5.61 10.19
CA ARG A 57 0.39 -4.41 9.77
C ARG A 57 1.38 -4.79 8.66
N VAL A 58 0.86 -4.93 7.45
CA VAL A 58 1.67 -4.98 6.22
C VAL A 58 1.62 -3.61 5.57
N THR A 59 2.75 -2.92 5.53
CA THR A 59 2.85 -1.61 4.90
C THR A 59 2.90 -1.76 3.37
N LEU A 60 2.08 -0.98 2.68
CA LEU A 60 2.03 -0.84 1.24
C LEU A 60 2.35 0.61 0.90
N LEU A 61 3.39 0.82 0.10
CA LEU A 61 3.75 2.13 -0.43
C LEU A 61 3.28 2.24 -1.87
N PHE A 62 2.62 3.34 -2.18
CA PHE A 62 2.12 3.68 -3.50
C PHE A 62 2.74 5.00 -3.96
N HIS A 63 3.39 4.99 -5.11
CA HIS A 63 3.63 6.19 -5.90
C HIS A 63 2.58 6.23 -7.00
N TYR A 64 1.91 7.35 -7.15
CA TYR A 64 0.90 7.49 -8.20
C TYR A 64 0.92 8.88 -8.82
N ARG A 65 0.49 8.96 -10.08
CA ARG A 65 0.26 10.21 -10.79
C ARG A 65 -0.75 10.04 -11.91
N LEU A 66 -1.38 11.14 -12.28
CA LEU A 66 -2.15 11.27 -13.50
C LEU A 66 -1.41 12.21 -14.46
N ARG A 67 -1.30 11.83 -15.72
CA ARG A 67 -0.87 12.71 -16.81
C ARG A 67 -2.10 13.09 -17.63
N SER A 68 -2.75 14.18 -17.25
CA SER A 68 -4.04 14.60 -17.83
C SER A 68 -3.97 14.81 -19.34
N GLU A 69 -2.87 15.33 -19.87
CA GLU A 69 -2.65 15.51 -21.32
C GLU A 69 -2.69 14.20 -22.11
N ALA A 70 -2.31 13.08 -21.48
CA ALA A 70 -2.23 11.77 -22.12
C ALA A 70 -3.36 10.82 -21.69
N ALA A 71 -4.33 11.34 -20.92
CA ALA A 71 -5.39 10.58 -20.30
C ALA A 71 -4.92 9.27 -19.61
N ARG A 72 -3.75 9.33 -18.94
CA ARG A 72 -3.05 8.13 -18.45
C ARG A 72 -2.54 8.28 -17.03
N GLY A 73 -3.05 7.42 -16.15
CA GLY A 73 -2.60 7.26 -14.79
C GLY A 73 -1.55 6.16 -14.63
N THR A 74 -0.72 6.29 -13.60
CA THR A 74 0.27 5.26 -13.24
C THR A 74 0.32 5.13 -11.74
N VAL A 75 0.27 3.90 -11.25
CA VAL A 75 0.54 3.50 -9.87
C VAL A 75 1.75 2.57 -9.86
N ILE A 76 2.69 2.83 -8.97
CA ILE A 76 3.78 1.91 -8.63
C ILE A 76 3.59 1.53 -7.17
N MET A 77 3.44 0.24 -6.90
CA MET A 77 3.22 -0.30 -5.57
C MET A 77 4.46 -1.06 -5.08
N ARG A 78 4.76 -0.93 -3.79
CA ARG A 78 5.70 -1.76 -3.05
C ARG A 78 5.03 -2.32 -1.79
N PRO A 79 4.79 -3.63 -1.71
CA PRO A 79 4.50 -4.29 -0.45
C PRO A 79 5.80 -4.50 0.34
N PHE A 80 5.81 -4.09 1.61
CA PHE A 80 6.92 -4.36 2.52
C PHE A 80 6.84 -5.76 3.12
N ARG A 81 8.01 -6.31 3.38
CA ARG A 81 8.22 -7.69 3.81
C ARG A 81 8.33 -7.81 5.32
N GLN A 82 8.23 -9.04 5.82
CA GLN A 82 8.52 -9.36 7.21
C GLN A 82 9.47 -10.56 7.34
N ALA A 83 10.37 -10.51 8.31
CA ALA A 83 11.28 -11.60 8.64
C ALA A 83 10.58 -12.65 9.52
N CYS A 84 11.00 -13.91 9.41
CA CYS A 84 10.47 -14.97 10.26
C CYS A 84 11.10 -14.90 11.66
N ARG A 85 10.28 -14.86 12.71
CA ARG A 85 10.76 -14.82 14.10
C ARG A 85 11.67 -15.99 14.49
N GLY A 86 11.42 -17.18 13.94
CA GLY A 86 12.15 -18.40 14.29
C GLY A 86 13.41 -18.67 13.47
N CYS A 87 13.72 -17.81 12.50
CA CYS A 87 14.88 -18.01 11.62
C CYS A 87 15.69 -16.72 11.53
N SER A 88 17.01 -16.85 11.56
CA SER A 88 17.94 -15.79 11.17
C SER A 88 17.87 -15.62 9.64
N GLY A 89 16.76 -15.10 9.13
CA GLY A 89 16.34 -15.30 7.75
C GLY A 89 15.92 -14.03 7.02
N ASN A 90 15.87 -14.18 5.69
CA ASN A 90 15.46 -13.14 4.74
C ASN A 90 14.01 -12.69 4.95
N PHE A 91 13.77 -11.44 4.60
CA PHE A 91 12.45 -10.83 4.51
C PHE A 91 11.55 -11.57 3.48
N GLN A 92 10.36 -11.97 3.91
CA GLN A 92 9.36 -12.67 3.10
C GLN A 92 8.29 -11.72 2.58
N LEU A 93 7.83 -11.94 1.35
CA LEU A 93 6.72 -11.16 0.76
C LEU A 93 5.38 -11.53 1.42
N PRO A 94 4.47 -10.56 1.55
CA PRO A 94 3.12 -10.81 2.05
C PRO A 94 2.24 -11.46 0.98
N GLY A 95 1.32 -12.31 1.43
CA GLY A 95 0.15 -12.74 0.69
C GLY A 95 -1.12 -12.07 1.24
N PHE A 96 -2.02 -11.68 0.35
CA PHE A 96 -3.27 -11.00 0.67
C PHE A 96 -4.48 -11.85 0.23
N SER A 97 -5.58 -11.77 0.97
CA SER A 97 -6.87 -12.26 0.50
C SER A 97 -7.48 -11.27 -0.50
N MET A 98 -8.34 -11.76 -1.40
CA MET A 98 -9.02 -10.90 -2.39
C MET A 98 -9.77 -9.74 -1.74
N GLU A 99 -10.49 -9.99 -0.64
CA GLU A 99 -11.18 -8.94 0.14
C GLU A 99 -10.23 -7.83 0.62
N GLU A 100 -9.02 -8.20 1.03
CA GLU A 100 -8.06 -7.21 1.52
C GLU A 100 -7.49 -6.40 0.36
N VAL A 101 -7.22 -7.06 -0.78
CA VAL A 101 -6.78 -6.37 -2.00
C VAL A 101 -7.84 -5.36 -2.45
N GLU A 102 -9.11 -5.75 -2.44
CA GLU A 102 -10.23 -4.86 -2.79
C GLU A 102 -10.29 -3.63 -1.87
N LYS A 103 -10.22 -3.83 -0.54
CA LYS A 103 -10.20 -2.72 0.44
C LYS A 103 -9.04 -1.75 0.18
N VAL A 104 -7.84 -2.29 -0.05
CA VAL A 104 -6.64 -1.49 -0.35
C VAL A 104 -6.83 -0.68 -1.63
N LEU A 105 -7.36 -1.31 -2.69
CA LEU A 105 -7.57 -0.65 -3.98
C LEU A 105 -8.64 0.43 -3.89
N LEU A 106 -9.76 0.20 -3.18
CA LEU A 106 -10.80 1.20 -2.97
C LEU A 106 -10.23 2.44 -2.25
N LYS A 107 -9.41 2.25 -1.21
CA LYS A 107 -8.74 3.37 -0.52
C LYS A 107 -7.77 4.11 -1.44
N LEU A 108 -6.99 3.40 -2.25
CA LEU A 108 -6.09 4.00 -3.24
C LEU A 108 -6.87 4.80 -4.30
N ILE A 109 -7.96 4.26 -4.83
CA ILE A 109 -8.83 4.93 -5.81
C ILE A 109 -9.42 6.20 -5.21
N GLY A 110 -9.87 6.17 -3.95
CA GLY A 110 -10.32 7.37 -3.23
C GLY A 110 -9.23 8.45 -3.17
N LYS A 111 -7.97 8.07 -2.87
CA LYS A 111 -6.84 9.00 -2.90
C LYS A 111 -6.54 9.53 -4.30
N ILE A 112 -6.70 8.71 -5.33
CA ILE A 112 -6.53 9.13 -6.73
C ILE A 112 -7.62 10.14 -7.11
N LYS A 113 -8.90 9.84 -6.85
CA LYS A 113 -10.04 10.74 -7.09
C LYS A 113 -9.82 12.10 -6.46
N LYS A 114 -9.51 12.13 -5.16
CA LYS A 114 -9.22 13.37 -4.45
C LYS A 114 -8.04 14.13 -5.02
N ASN A 115 -6.89 13.46 -5.17
CA ASN A 115 -5.63 14.17 -5.44
C ASN A 115 -5.33 14.40 -6.92
N CYS A 116 -6.00 13.70 -7.84
CA CYS A 116 -5.78 13.82 -9.28
C CYS A 116 -6.98 14.42 -10.01
N TYR A 117 -8.20 14.23 -9.49
CA TYR A 117 -9.44 14.72 -10.10
C TYR A 117 -10.13 15.83 -9.31
N GLY A 118 -9.71 16.08 -8.06
CA GLY A 118 -10.26 17.15 -7.24
C GLY A 118 -11.63 16.83 -6.66
N GLU A 119 -12.06 15.56 -6.67
CA GLU A 119 -13.28 15.11 -6.00
C GLU A 119 -13.13 15.23 -4.47
N GLU A 120 -14.20 15.69 -3.80
CA GLU A 120 -14.25 15.71 -2.34
C GLU A 120 -14.36 14.26 -1.81
N GLU A 121 -13.56 13.93 -0.78
CA GLU A 121 -13.64 12.62 -0.13
C GLU A 121 -15.01 12.50 0.57
N GLU A 122 -15.81 11.48 0.24
CA GLU A 122 -16.81 10.98 1.19
C GLU A 122 -16.05 10.43 2.40
N ASP A 123 -16.00 11.26 3.44
CA ASP A 123 -15.32 11.14 4.73
C ASP A 123 -15.00 9.69 5.14
N ASN A 124 -13.91 9.17 4.60
CA ASN A 124 -13.43 7.83 4.90
C ASN A 124 -12.18 7.98 5.74
N SER A 125 -12.43 8.26 7.02
CA SER A 125 -11.48 8.37 8.12
C SER A 125 -10.10 7.80 7.78
N ASP A 126 -9.11 8.67 7.91
CA ASP A 126 -7.69 8.37 7.82
C ASP A 126 -7.35 7.28 8.83
N SER A 127 -7.41 6.03 8.40
CA SER A 127 -7.20 4.90 9.27
C SER A 127 -6.13 4.02 8.65
N CYS A 128 -4.89 4.34 9.00
CA CYS A 128 -3.76 3.41 9.05
C CYS A 128 -3.98 2.23 10.03
N SER A 129 -5.25 1.92 10.31
CA SER A 129 -5.69 0.90 11.25
C SER A 129 -6.34 -0.22 10.47
N PRO A 130 -5.74 -1.42 10.41
CA PRO A 130 -6.47 -2.59 9.97
C PRO A 130 -7.73 -2.74 10.84
N GLU A 131 -8.90 -2.94 10.24
CA GLU A 131 -10.17 -3.20 10.96
C GLU A 131 -10.09 -4.48 11.83
N LYS A 132 -9.12 -5.35 11.53
CA LYS A 132 -8.88 -6.60 12.28
C LYS A 132 -8.16 -6.29 13.60
N VAL A 133 -8.76 -6.78 14.70
CA VAL A 133 -8.25 -6.70 16.08
C VAL A 133 -6.75 -7.04 16.12
N ARG A 134 -5.94 -6.08 16.60
CA ARG A 134 -4.51 -6.27 16.86
C ARG A 134 -4.34 -7.12 18.12
N THR A 135 -4.30 -8.44 17.95
CA THR A 135 -4.18 -9.38 19.07
C THR A 135 -2.76 -9.49 19.63
N LYS A 136 -1.74 -9.01 18.90
CA LYS A 136 -0.33 -9.01 19.31
C LYS A 136 0.35 -7.68 18.97
N PRO A 137 1.31 -7.23 19.79
CA PRO A 137 2.12 -6.04 19.47
C PRO A 137 2.92 -6.26 18.19
N HIS A 138 3.15 -5.17 17.46
CA HIS A 138 3.91 -5.19 16.22
C HIS A 138 5.40 -5.44 16.52
N GLU A 139 5.98 -6.51 15.98
CA GLU A 139 7.41 -6.79 16.13
C GLU A 139 8.21 -5.97 15.11
N SER A 140 8.52 -4.71 15.45
CA SER A 140 9.19 -3.74 14.57
C SER A 140 10.55 -4.21 14.05
N SER A 141 11.30 -4.99 14.85
CA SER A 141 12.58 -5.59 14.47
C SER A 141 12.48 -6.60 13.32
N LEU A 142 11.29 -7.16 13.07
CA LEU A 142 11.03 -8.11 11.98
C LEU A 142 10.33 -7.46 10.78
N CYS A 143 10.05 -6.15 10.84
CA CYS A 143 9.29 -5.43 9.82
C CYS A 143 10.23 -4.61 8.91
N GLU A 144 10.20 -4.87 7.59
CA GLU A 144 11.03 -4.14 6.62
C GLU A 144 10.67 -2.65 6.55
N ALA A 145 9.41 -2.30 6.77
CA ALA A 145 8.96 -0.91 6.79
C ALA A 145 9.49 -0.17 8.03
N CYS A 146 9.49 -0.81 9.20
CA CYS A 146 10.03 -0.21 10.42
C CYS A 146 11.53 0.04 10.33
N SER A 147 12.29 -0.90 9.73
CA SER A 147 13.74 -0.69 9.55
C SER A 147 14.08 0.47 8.61
N GLN A 148 13.13 0.90 7.78
CA GLN A 148 13.24 2.06 6.89
C GLN A 148 12.52 3.32 7.43
N GLY A 149 11.85 3.25 8.58
CA GLY A 149 11.07 4.36 9.14
C GLY A 149 9.74 4.68 8.43
N ILE A 150 9.25 3.77 7.58
CA ILE A 150 8.09 3.96 6.67
C ILE A 150 6.78 3.43 7.30
N CYS A 151 6.87 2.67 8.39
CA CYS A 151 5.70 1.98 8.94
C CYS A 151 4.63 2.98 9.41
N CYS A 152 3.38 2.75 9.01
CA CYS A 152 2.29 3.73 9.07
C CYS A 152 1.82 4.15 10.49
N VAL A 153 2.48 3.69 11.56
CA VAL A 153 2.10 3.96 12.97
C VAL A 153 3.36 3.84 13.85
N GLU A 154 3.69 4.88 14.62
CA GLU A 154 4.57 4.76 15.80
C GLU A 154 3.80 3.99 16.90
N ASP A 155 4.45 3.04 17.56
CA ASP A 155 3.84 2.23 18.62
C ASP A 155 3.54 3.03 19.90
#